data_AF-A0AA38PP94-F1
#
_entry.id   AF-A0AA38PP94-F1
#
_cell.length_a   1.000
_cell.length_b   1.000
_cell.length_c   1.000
_cell.angle_alpha   90.00
_cell.angle_beta   90.00
_cell.angle_gamma   90.00
#
_symmetry.space_group_name_H-M   'P 1'
#
loop_
_entity.id
_entity.type
_entity.pdbx_description
1 polymer ?
#
loop_
_entity_poly.entity_id
_entity_poly.type
_entity_poly.pdbx_seq_one_letter_code
_entity_poly.pdbx_strand_id
1 'polypeptide(L)'
;FGDPLAERLEFILAKHAPFPGEPTDDEEVKSIERFVAYRISDHTHLLIDLAYDDREFQIPTQTLANPEFEPCSWFARQAGSSGAVNKTTSQPMGDARGTRVMQILNEAARYPGDDLPDFHPRRNEY
;
A
#
# COMPACT_ATOMS: atom_id res chain seq x y z
N PHE A 1 -10.38 -13.25 24.71
CA PHE A 1 -9.44 -13.06 25.83
C PHE A 1 -8.61 -14.32 26.01
N GLY A 2 -7.28 -14.20 25.92
CA GLY A 2 -6.37 -15.31 26.19
C GLY A 2 -5.64 -15.89 24.98
N ASP A 3 -5.58 -15.18 23.84
CA ASP A 3 -4.64 -15.54 22.78
C ASP A 3 -3.43 -14.60 22.83
N PRO A 4 -2.31 -15.04 23.42
CA PRO A 4 -1.14 -14.17 23.61
C PRO A 4 -0.49 -13.75 22.28
N LEU A 5 -0.70 -14.49 21.19
CA LEU A 5 -0.18 -14.10 19.88
C LEU A 5 -1.00 -12.97 19.28
N ALA A 6 -2.32 -13.04 19.41
CA ALA A 6 -3.23 -11.99 18.95
C ALA A 6 -3.03 -10.70 19.76
N GLU A 7 -3.03 -10.78 21.08
CA GLU A 7 -2.84 -9.62 21.97
C GLU A 7 -1.47 -8.95 21.75
N ARG A 8 -0.41 -9.74 21.56
CA ARG A 8 0.93 -9.22 21.21
C ARG A 8 0.91 -8.50 19.86
N LEU A 9 0.21 -9.06 18.87
CA LEU A 9 0.11 -8.48 17.54
C LEU A 9 -0.58 -7.11 17.58
N GLU A 10 -1.76 -7.04 18.20
CA GLU A 10 -2.51 -5.79 18.40
C GLU A 10 -1.64 -4.73 19.08
N PHE A 11 -1.02 -5.09 20.21
CA PHE A 11 -0.20 -4.17 21.00
C PHE A 11 0.99 -3.62 20.21
N ILE A 12 1.70 -4.49 19.48
CA ILE A 12 2.85 -4.07 18.68
C ILE A 12 2.39 -3.12 17.57
N LEU A 13 1.31 -3.44 16.85
CA LEU A 13 0.85 -2.61 15.74
C LEU A 13 0.31 -1.26 16.23
N ALA A 14 -0.52 -1.25 17.27
CA ALA A 14 -1.08 -0.03 17.86
C ALA A 14 0.02 0.92 18.36
N LYS A 15 1.08 0.38 18.99
CA LYS A 15 2.19 1.18 19.51
C LYS A 15 3.06 1.82 18.40
N HIS A 16 3.10 1.22 17.21
CA HIS A 16 3.93 1.70 16.10
C HIS A 16 3.14 2.44 15.03
N ALA A 17 1.82 2.58 15.19
CA ALA A 17 1.03 3.49 14.38
C ALA A 17 1.39 4.97 14.72
N PRO A 18 1.28 5.91 13.77
CA PRO A 18 0.94 5.71 12.36
C PRO A 18 2.08 5.05 11.56
N PHE A 19 1.72 4.26 10.55
CA PHE A 19 2.65 3.63 9.61
C PHE A 19 3.03 4.58 8.46
N PRO A 20 4.12 4.32 7.73
CA PRO A 20 4.56 5.18 6.64
C PRO A 20 3.47 5.41 5.58
N GLY A 21 3.15 6.67 5.31
CA GLY A 21 2.11 7.06 4.35
C GLY A 21 0.73 7.31 4.95
N GLU A 22 0.56 7.07 6.25
CA GLU A 22 -0.68 7.37 6.98
C GLU A 22 -0.70 8.81 7.51
N PRO A 23 -1.88 9.44 7.62
CA PRO A 23 -2.01 10.78 8.17
C PRO A 23 -1.63 10.80 9.66
N THR A 24 -0.76 11.74 10.04
CA THR A 24 -0.29 11.89 11.43
C THR A 24 -1.25 12.68 12.31
N ASP A 25 -2.33 13.24 11.77
CA ASP A 25 -3.31 14.04 12.50
C ASP A 25 -4.65 13.33 12.66
N ASP A 26 -4.78 12.12 12.12
CA ASP A 26 -6.00 11.31 12.19
C ASP A 26 -6.04 10.53 13.50
N GLU A 27 -7.11 10.73 14.27
CA GLU A 27 -7.28 10.11 15.59
C GLU A 27 -7.66 8.63 15.49
N GLU A 28 -8.31 8.19 14.40
CA GLU A 28 -8.62 6.77 14.18
C GLU A 28 -7.35 5.98 13.89
N VAL A 29 -6.45 6.57 13.10
CA VAL A 29 -5.13 5.98 12.77
C VAL A 29 -4.25 5.81 14.01
N LYS A 30 -4.37 6.72 14.98
CA LYS A 30 -3.63 6.70 16.26
C LYS A 30 -4.30 5.90 17.36
N SER A 31 -5.54 5.46 17.15
CA SER A 31 -6.30 4.77 18.19
C SER A 31 -5.58 3.51 18.63
N ILE A 32 -5.47 3.31 19.95
CA ILE A 32 -4.93 2.06 20.50
C ILE A 32 -5.84 0.86 20.20
N GLU A 33 -7.12 1.12 19.91
CA GLU A 33 -8.14 0.13 19.59
C GLU A 33 -8.23 -0.14 18.08
N ARG A 34 -7.37 0.50 17.27
CA ARG A 34 -7.37 0.39 15.80
C ARG A 34 -7.27 -1.04 15.30
N PHE A 35 -6.46 -1.85 15.98
CA PHE A 35 -6.18 -3.22 15.55
C PHE A 35 -6.91 -4.20 16.45
N VAL A 36 -7.68 -5.09 15.82
CA VAL A 36 -8.32 -6.22 16.50
C VAL A 36 -7.84 -7.50 15.84
N ALA A 37 -7.29 -8.41 16.64
CA ALA A 37 -6.81 -9.70 16.20
C ALA A 37 -7.45 -10.83 17.00
N TYR A 38 -7.81 -11.90 16.30
CA TYR A 38 -8.31 -13.11 16.96
C TYR A 38 -8.06 -14.34 16.10
N ARG A 39 -7.99 -15.49 16.77
CA ARG A 39 -7.80 -16.78 16.11
C ARG A 39 -9.11 -17.26 15.49
N ILE A 40 -9.10 -17.55 14.20
CA ILE A 40 -10.27 -18.07 13.47
C ILE A 40 -10.18 -19.58 13.20
N SER A 41 -8.98 -20.16 13.29
CA SER A 41 -8.75 -21.60 13.16
C SER A 41 -7.49 -22.00 13.90
N ASP A 42 -7.20 -23.31 13.95
CA ASP A 42 -5.97 -23.77 14.59
C ASP A 42 -4.68 -23.28 13.93
N HIS A 43 -4.77 -22.81 12.70
CA HIS A 43 -3.62 -22.43 11.89
C HIS A 43 -3.69 -20.99 11.39
N THR A 44 -4.72 -20.23 11.77
CA THR A 44 -4.96 -18.90 11.21
C THR A 44 -5.52 -17.93 12.24
N HIS A 45 -4.92 -16.74 12.23
CA HIS A 45 -5.38 -15.56 12.93
C HIS A 45 -5.91 -14.55 11.90
N LEU A 46 -6.95 -13.83 12.28
CA LEU A 46 -7.46 -12.69 11.54
C LEU A 46 -7.01 -11.42 12.28
N LEU A 47 -6.46 -10.47 11.52
CA LEU A 47 -6.19 -9.10 11.96
C LEU A 47 -7.15 -8.19 11.21
N ILE A 48 -7.82 -7.30 11.92
CA ILE A 48 -8.73 -6.29 11.38
C ILE A 48 -8.15 -4.91 11.69
N ASP A 49 -8.05 -4.06 10.67
CA ASP A 49 -7.68 -2.66 10.80
C ASP A 49 -8.94 -1.78 10.72
N LEU A 50 -9.39 -1.30 11.88
CA LEU A 50 -10.62 -0.50 12.03
C LEU A 50 -10.49 0.92 11.47
N ALA A 51 -9.26 1.42 11.25
CA ALA A 51 -9.07 2.76 10.68
C ALA A 51 -9.33 2.80 9.16
N TYR A 52 -9.48 1.64 8.50
CA TYR A 52 -9.59 1.56 7.05
C TYR A 52 -10.66 0.55 6.59
N ASP A 53 -11.93 0.83 6.89
CA ASP A 53 -13.10 0.03 6.42
C ASP A 53 -13.01 -1.45 6.85
N ASP A 54 -12.63 -1.67 8.11
CA ASP A 54 -12.49 -3.00 8.74
C ASP A 54 -11.66 -3.98 7.90
N ARG A 55 -10.55 -3.49 7.36
CA ARG A 55 -9.73 -4.27 6.44
C ARG A 55 -9.14 -5.48 7.13
N GLU A 56 -9.43 -6.65 6.57
CA GLU A 56 -9.05 -7.92 7.13
C GLU A 56 -7.75 -8.49 6.53
N PHE A 57 -6.93 -9.11 7.38
CA PHE A 57 -5.73 -9.82 7.00
C PHE A 57 -5.65 -11.17 7.70
N GLN A 58 -5.52 -12.24 6.93
CA GLN A 58 -5.28 -13.57 7.47
C GLN A 58 -3.79 -13.81 7.63
N ILE A 59 -3.39 -14.26 8.83
CA ILE A 59 -2.01 -14.51 9.20
C ILE A 59 -1.90 -15.96 9.69
N PRO A 60 -0.99 -16.77 9.14
CA PRO A 60 -0.75 -18.10 9.67
C PRO A 60 -0.27 -18.03 11.12
N THR A 61 -0.82 -18.87 12.00
CA THR A 61 -0.42 -18.92 13.41
C THR A 61 1.08 -19.19 13.57
N GLN A 62 1.66 -20.02 12.71
CA GLN A 62 3.10 -20.30 12.71
C GLN A 62 3.95 -19.04 12.44
N THR A 63 3.44 -18.12 11.63
CA THR A 63 4.11 -16.84 11.37
C THR A 63 4.11 -15.97 12.62
N LEU A 64 2.98 -15.87 13.34
CA LEU A 64 2.91 -15.12 14.60
C LEU A 64 3.76 -15.74 15.72
N ALA A 65 3.87 -17.06 15.72
CA ALA A 65 4.69 -17.80 16.69
C ALA A 65 6.19 -17.68 16.41
N ASN A 66 6.60 -17.24 15.22
CA ASN A 66 8.01 -17.06 14.89
C ASN A 66 8.58 -15.82 15.60
N PRO A 67 9.62 -15.94 16.45
CA PRO A 67 10.23 -14.79 17.12
C PRO A 67 10.90 -13.80 16.15
N GLU A 68 11.29 -14.23 14.95
CA GLU A 68 11.87 -13.38 13.91
C GLU A 68 10.81 -12.67 13.07
N PHE A 69 9.52 -12.94 13.31
CA PHE A 69 8.46 -12.22 12.63
C PHE A 69 8.39 -10.77 13.11
N GLU A 70 8.38 -9.84 12.16
CA GLU A 70 8.27 -8.39 12.40
C GLU A 70 6.87 -7.89 11.99
N PRO A 71 5.92 -7.75 12.94
CA PRO A 71 4.54 -7.40 12.61
C PRO A 71 4.40 -6.07 11.87
N CYS A 72 5.16 -5.06 12.29
CA CYS A 72 5.10 -3.71 11.73
C CYS A 72 5.55 -3.69 10.26
N SER A 73 6.69 -4.30 9.96
CA SER A 73 7.24 -4.42 8.61
C SER A 73 6.29 -5.20 7.70
N TRP A 74 5.74 -6.30 8.20
CA TRP A 74 4.78 -7.11 7.47
C TRP A 74 3.49 -6.33 7.18
N PHE A 75 2.93 -5.66 8.20
CA PHE A 75 1.69 -4.90 8.07
C PHE A 75 1.84 -3.74 7.09
N ALA A 76 2.91 -2.94 7.20
CA ALA A 76 3.19 -1.83 6.29
C ALA A 76 3.26 -2.30 4.82
N ARG A 77 3.87 -3.47 4.57
CA ARG A 77 3.92 -4.07 3.22
C ARG A 77 2.53 -4.48 2.74
N GLN A 78 1.69 -5.07 3.59
CA GLN A 78 0.35 -5.50 3.20
C GLN A 78 -0.63 -4.34 3.05
N ALA A 79 -0.55 -3.33 3.93
CA ALA A 79 -1.29 -2.09 3.86
C ALA A 79 -1.00 -1.36 2.53
N GLY A 80 0.28 -1.18 2.19
CA GLY A 80 0.72 -0.56 0.93
C GLY A 80 0.42 -1.38 -0.33
N SER A 81 0.46 -2.72 -0.26
CA SER A 81 0.20 -3.58 -1.44
C SER A 81 -1.27 -3.59 -1.85
N SER A 82 -2.20 -3.31 -0.94
CA SER A 82 -3.63 -3.39 -1.25
C SER A 82 -4.26 -2.06 -1.67
N GLY A 83 -3.45 -1.01 -1.88
CA GLY A 83 -3.85 0.14 -2.68
C GLY A 83 -4.08 -0.19 -4.17
N ALA A 84 -3.96 -1.47 -4.56
CA ALA A 84 -4.15 -1.99 -5.92
C ALA A 84 -5.30 -3.01 -6.04
N VAL A 85 -6.31 -2.98 -5.15
CA VAL A 85 -7.51 -3.81 -5.31
C VAL A 85 -8.66 -2.97 -5.85
N ASN A 86 -8.99 -3.23 -7.10
CA ASN A 86 -9.99 -2.57 -7.91
C ASN A 86 -11.39 -2.59 -7.25
N LYS A 87 -12.00 -1.41 -7.08
CA LYS A 87 -13.46 -1.29 -7.18
C LYS A 87 -13.84 -1.50 -8.64
N THR A 88 -14.03 -2.75 -9.03
CA THR A 88 -14.52 -3.12 -10.36
C THR A 88 -16.03 -2.87 -10.41
N THR A 89 -16.42 -1.60 -10.57
CA THR A 89 -17.71 -1.29 -11.17
C THR A 89 -17.58 -1.65 -12.64
N SER A 90 -18.42 -2.57 -13.11
CA SER A 90 -18.46 -3.08 -14.47
C SER A 90 -18.42 -1.95 -15.52
N GLN A 91 -17.31 -1.85 -16.25
CA GLN A 91 -17.29 -1.37 -17.63
C GLN A 91 -16.39 -2.30 -18.45
N PRO A 92 -16.81 -2.70 -19.67
CA PRO A 92 -16.10 -3.70 -20.43
C PRO A 92 -14.87 -3.11 -21.12
N MET A 93 -13.80 -3.91 -21.07
CA MET A 93 -12.81 -4.13 -22.13
C MET A 93 -11.62 -3.16 -22.22
N GLY A 94 -10.45 -3.65 -21.78
CA GLY A 94 -9.15 -3.09 -22.14
C GLY A 94 -8.09 -3.37 -21.08
N ASP A 95 -7.09 -4.18 -21.43
CA ASP A 95 -5.89 -4.45 -20.64
C ASP A 95 -5.30 -3.21 -19.94
N ALA A 96 -5.06 -3.30 -18.64
CA ALA A 96 -4.33 -2.27 -17.90
C ALA A 96 -3.46 -2.85 -16.77
N ARG A 97 -2.57 -3.79 -17.13
CA ARG A 97 -1.22 -3.77 -16.54
C ARG A 97 -0.40 -2.77 -17.35
N GLY A 98 -0.25 -1.53 -16.85
CA GLY A 98 0.81 -0.62 -17.34
C GLY A 98 0.37 0.77 -17.82
N THR A 99 -0.31 1.57 -17.00
CA THR A 99 -0.50 2.99 -17.34
C THR A 99 -0.28 3.91 -16.14
N ARG A 100 0.93 3.86 -15.57
CA ARG A 100 1.44 4.96 -14.73
C ARG A 100 2.91 5.31 -15.01
N VAL A 101 3.34 5.09 -16.25
CA VAL A 101 4.61 5.61 -16.79
C VAL A 101 4.37 6.74 -17.81
N MET A 102 3.19 6.79 -18.47
CA MET A 102 2.92 7.79 -19.50
C MET A 102 2.51 9.17 -18.98
N GLN A 103 2.10 9.30 -17.72
CA GLN A 103 1.75 10.62 -17.17
C GLN A 103 3.01 11.46 -16.84
N ILE A 104 4.14 10.81 -16.54
CA ILE A 104 5.42 11.50 -16.29
C ILE A 104 6.12 11.88 -17.60
N LEU A 105 5.89 11.13 -18.69
CA LEU A 105 6.52 11.43 -19.99
C LEU A 105 5.78 12.49 -20.81
N ASN A 106 4.50 12.78 -20.52
CA ASN A 106 3.70 13.74 -21.28
C ASN A 106 3.66 15.15 -20.64
N GLU A 107 4.28 15.32 -19.46
CA GLU A 107 4.48 16.62 -18.79
C GLU A 107 5.93 17.12 -18.92
N ALA A 108 6.65 16.67 -19.94
CA ALA A 108 7.86 17.34 -20.41
C ALA A 108 7.47 18.67 -21.07
N ALA A 109 7.03 19.63 -20.26
CA ALA A 109 7.13 21.03 -20.61
C ALA A 109 8.59 21.31 -21.01
N ARG A 110 8.76 21.98 -22.16
CA ARG A 110 10.06 22.40 -22.70
C ARG A 110 10.96 22.92 -21.57
N TYR A 111 12.18 22.39 -21.47
CA TYR A 111 13.18 22.98 -20.59
C TYR A 111 13.46 24.41 -21.08
N PRO A 112 13.42 25.42 -20.19
CA PRO A 112 13.80 26.79 -20.55
C PRO A 112 15.30 26.78 -20.88
N GLY A 113 15.62 26.76 -22.17
CA GLY A 113 16.97 26.60 -22.71
C GLY A 113 17.04 26.07 -24.14
N ASP A 114 15.95 25.54 -24.69
CA ASP A 114 15.89 24.99 -26.07
C ASP A 114 15.71 26.03 -27.19
N ASP A 115 16.16 27.27 -27.00
CA ASP A 115 16.36 28.21 -28.12
C ASP A 115 17.70 27.89 -28.81
N LEU A 116 17.71 26.82 -29.60
CA LEU A 116 18.78 26.56 -30.56
C LEU A 116 18.29 26.90 -31.98
N PRO A 117 19.08 27.63 -32.79
CA PRO A 117 18.64 28.18 -34.07
C PRO A 117 18.38 27.08 -35.12
N ASP A 118 17.31 27.28 -35.89
CA ASP A 118 16.82 26.44 -36.98
C ASP A 118 17.93 25.93 -37.90
N PHE A 119 18.20 24.62 -37.84
CA PHE A 119 18.94 23.92 -38.89
C PHE A 119 17.97 23.60 -40.04
N HIS A 120 17.96 24.43 -41.07
CA HIS A 120 17.27 24.12 -42.32
C HIS A 120 17.90 22.88 -42.99
N PRO A 121 17.11 21.83 -43.34
CA PRO A 121 17.60 20.79 -44.22
C PRO A 121 17.67 21.34 -45.64
N ARG A 122 18.88 21.49 -46.21
CA ARG A 122 19.03 21.72 -47.64
C ARG A 122 18.63 20.45 -48.38
N ARG A 123 17.65 20.61 -49.28
CA ARG A 123 17.17 19.65 -50.27
C ARG A 123 18.33 19.04 -51.08
N ASN A 124 18.22 17.74 -51.36
CA ASN A 124 18.88 17.09 -52.49
C ASN A 124 18.29 17.64 -53.79
N GLU A 125 19.12 18.20 -54.67
CA GLU A 125 18.84 18.25 -56.11
C GLU A 125 20.17 18.17 -56.91
N TYR A 126 20.23 17.13 -57.76
CA TYR A 126 21.12 16.79 -58.89
C TYR A 126 22.58 16.39 -58.66
#